data_AF-A0A1M6PNL4-F1
#
_entry.id   AF-A0A1M6PNL4-F1
#
_cell.length_a   1.000
_cell.length_b   1.000
_cell.length_c   1.000
_cell.angle_alpha   90.00
_cell.angle_beta   90.00
_cell.angle_gamma   90.00
#
_symmetry.space_group_name_H-M   'P 1'
#
loop_
_entity.id
_entity.type
_entity.pdbx_description
1 polymer ?
#
loop_
_entity_poly.entity_id
_entity_poly.type
_entity_poly.pdbx_seq_one_letter_code
_entity_poly.pdbx_strand_id
1 'polypeptide(L)'
;MEYEMEELLPLVEKLTYKYTSGDSSSVTYETARMLMEAILYCMEEYDRGKEFGIRTKEKINAETAYKLGFDAVTAKVYKTKEFYNALLEEFKDYGCRNLRDTVLEGMPSFFLWYDPKFKPQDHILTLDYPTLRPVNELCGVDAIYNYLQAIKIENDFLKAFDTAQVEQLLERVMPDYRNLYYDNIAYAVLLMVVGCIAARKPVGRLFLSEGDLMAVKQFFKDDSEETAEKKINSLLTDMFQKVFGDDGEMERYFSHLGREYATRILNGIRHDSLPATFYLPEF
;
A
#
# COMPACT_ATOMS: atom_id res chain seq x y z
N MET A 1 -22.33 -5.18 15.30
CA MET A 1 -23.43 -5.26 16.28
C MET A 1 -23.10 -4.30 17.41
N GLU A 2 -24.06 -3.53 17.90
CA GLU A 2 -23.81 -2.66 19.06
C GLU A 2 -23.97 -3.46 20.36
N TYR A 3 -22.89 -3.47 21.15
CA TYR A 3 -22.82 -4.07 22.49
C TYR A 3 -22.78 -2.94 23.52
N GLU A 4 -23.57 -3.09 24.58
CA GLU A 4 -23.62 -2.08 25.64
C GLU A 4 -22.38 -2.15 26.53
N MET A 5 -22.07 -1.06 27.23
CA MET A 5 -20.90 -1.00 28.12
C MET A 5 -20.95 -2.06 29.22
N GLU A 6 -22.12 -2.40 29.74
CA GLU A 6 -22.30 -3.45 30.75
C GLU A 6 -21.90 -4.84 30.22
N GLU A 7 -21.98 -5.07 28.91
CA GLU A 7 -21.55 -6.33 28.27
C GLU A 7 -20.03 -6.38 28.07
N LEU A 8 -19.37 -5.21 27.93
CA LEU A 8 -17.94 -5.10 27.63
C LEU A 8 -17.07 -5.00 28.88
N LEU A 9 -17.54 -4.36 29.96
CA LEU A 9 -16.79 -4.21 31.21
C LEU A 9 -16.26 -5.53 31.79
N PRO A 10 -17.04 -6.64 31.82
CA PRO A 10 -16.53 -7.94 32.28
C PRO A 10 -15.37 -8.48 31.43
N LEU A 11 -15.30 -8.12 30.13
CA LEU A 11 -14.20 -8.50 29.27
C LEU A 11 -12.95 -7.69 29.57
N VAL A 12 -13.11 -6.38 29.84
CA VAL A 12 -12.01 -5.51 30.26
C VAL A 12 -11.41 -5.98 31.57
N GLU A 13 -12.24 -6.39 32.54
CA GLU A 13 -11.78 -6.96 33.81
C GLU A 13 -10.95 -8.24 33.59
N LYS A 14 -11.47 -9.17 32.78
CA LYS A 14 -10.76 -10.41 32.42
C LYS A 14 -9.43 -10.13 31.70
N LEU A 15 -9.39 -9.16 30.80
CA LEU A 15 -8.17 -8.76 30.11
C LEU A 15 -7.19 -8.06 31.03
N THR A 16 -7.67 -7.24 31.97
CA THR A 16 -6.87 -6.56 32.98
C THR A 16 -6.16 -7.58 33.86
N TYR A 17 -6.88 -8.57 34.38
CA TYR A 17 -6.30 -9.66 35.16
C TYR A 17 -5.20 -10.40 34.38
N LYS A 18 -5.43 -10.64 33.08
CA LYS A 18 -4.42 -11.26 32.21
C LYS A 18 -3.22 -10.35 31.93
N TYR A 19 -3.44 -9.04 31.81
CA TYR A 19 -2.41 -8.05 31.52
C TYR A 19 -1.47 -7.85 32.72
N THR A 20 -2.02 -7.82 33.94
CA THR A 20 -1.26 -7.70 35.19
C THR A 20 -0.69 -9.03 35.68
N SER A 21 -0.81 -10.11 34.91
CA SER A 21 -0.45 -11.47 35.33
C SER A 21 -1.12 -11.93 36.65
N GLY A 22 -2.24 -11.32 37.02
CA GLY A 22 -2.94 -11.57 38.28
C GLY A 22 -2.43 -10.79 39.49
N ASP A 23 -1.40 -9.95 39.32
CA ASP A 23 -0.77 -9.22 40.43
C ASP A 23 -1.57 -8.00 40.89
N SER A 24 -2.50 -7.51 40.06
CA SER A 24 -3.36 -6.38 40.38
C SER A 24 -4.72 -6.47 39.69
N SER A 25 -5.76 -6.00 40.39
CA SER A 25 -7.10 -5.79 39.85
C SER A 25 -7.33 -4.37 39.31
N SER A 26 -6.35 -3.48 39.46
CA SER A 26 -6.42 -2.10 38.98
C SER A 26 -5.30 -1.79 37.98
N VAL A 27 -5.63 -0.96 37.00
CA VAL A 27 -4.72 -0.42 35.99
C VAL A 27 -5.02 1.06 35.76
N THR A 28 -4.13 1.74 35.06
CA THR A 28 -4.35 3.15 34.66
C THR A 28 -5.56 3.28 33.73
N TYR A 29 -6.12 4.48 33.64
CA TYR A 29 -7.21 4.77 32.70
C TYR A 29 -6.79 4.50 31.25
N GLU A 30 -5.55 4.84 30.91
CA GLU A 30 -4.95 4.61 29.60
C GLU A 30 -4.88 3.12 29.27
N THR A 31 -4.46 2.29 30.23
CA THR A 31 -4.45 0.83 30.06
C THR A 31 -5.86 0.27 29.91
N ALA A 32 -6.82 0.70 30.73
CA ALA A 32 -8.21 0.24 30.61
C ALA A 32 -8.82 0.61 29.25
N ARG A 33 -8.56 1.83 28.75
CA ARG A 33 -8.98 2.27 27.42
C ARG A 33 -8.35 1.44 26.30
N MET A 34 -7.04 1.20 26.38
CA MET A 34 -6.31 0.36 25.42
C MET A 34 -6.90 -1.07 25.36
N LEU A 35 -7.24 -1.67 26.51
CA LEU A 35 -7.87 -2.99 26.55
C LEU A 35 -9.30 -2.98 26.01
N MET A 36 -10.05 -1.91 26.22
CA MET A 36 -11.37 -1.74 25.61
C MET A 36 -11.26 -1.65 24.08
N GLU A 37 -10.33 -0.85 23.56
CA GLU A 37 -10.05 -0.76 22.12
C GLU A 37 -9.65 -2.13 21.54
N ALA A 38 -8.86 -2.92 22.25
CA ALA A 38 -8.51 -4.27 21.84
C ALA A 38 -9.75 -5.18 21.69
N ILE A 39 -10.69 -5.11 22.65
CA ILE A 39 -11.95 -5.86 22.59
C ILE A 39 -12.76 -5.44 21.37
N LEU A 40 -12.96 -4.14 21.19
CA LEU A 40 -13.75 -3.59 20.09
C LEU A 40 -13.16 -3.98 18.73
N TYR A 41 -11.83 -3.86 18.57
CA TYR A 41 -11.13 -4.28 17.36
C TYR A 41 -11.41 -5.76 17.02
N CYS A 42 -11.25 -6.66 17.99
CA CYS A 42 -11.55 -8.08 17.76
C CYS A 42 -13.03 -8.30 17.40
N MET A 43 -13.96 -7.62 18.05
CA MET A 43 -15.39 -7.78 17.76
C MET A 43 -15.76 -7.25 16.36
N GLU A 44 -15.17 -6.14 15.93
CA GLU A 44 -15.30 -5.66 14.55
C GLU A 44 -14.77 -6.66 13.54
N GLU A 45 -13.63 -7.28 13.84
CA GLU A 45 -13.02 -8.31 13.00
C GLU A 45 -13.88 -9.56 12.84
N TYR A 46 -14.57 -9.96 13.91
CA TYR A 46 -15.60 -10.98 13.85
C TYR A 46 -16.78 -10.57 12.96
N ASP A 47 -17.26 -9.33 13.10
CA ASP A 47 -18.39 -8.83 12.31
C ASP A 47 -18.04 -8.72 10.81
N ARG A 48 -16.84 -8.25 10.45
CA ARG A 48 -16.35 -8.26 9.07
C ARG A 48 -16.28 -9.68 8.50
N GLY A 49 -15.85 -10.65 9.32
CA GLY A 49 -15.85 -12.07 8.95
C GLY A 49 -17.24 -12.62 8.60
N LYS A 50 -18.33 -12.04 9.14
CA LYS A 50 -19.70 -12.42 8.78
C LYS A 50 -20.18 -11.83 7.47
N GLU A 51 -19.68 -10.68 7.04
CA GLU A 51 -20.10 -10.07 5.77
C GLU A 51 -19.78 -10.97 4.57
N PHE A 52 -18.76 -11.82 4.70
CA PHE A 52 -18.39 -12.84 3.73
C PHE A 52 -19.00 -14.23 3.98
N GLY A 53 -19.89 -14.38 4.98
CA GLY A 53 -20.47 -15.65 5.42
C GLY A 53 -22.01 -15.62 5.62
N ILE A 54 -22.57 -16.73 6.14
CA ILE A 54 -24.02 -16.84 6.41
C ILE A 54 -24.38 -15.94 7.60
N ARG A 55 -25.13 -14.87 7.36
CA ARG A 55 -25.71 -14.01 8.40
C ARG A 55 -26.64 -14.81 9.30
N THR A 56 -26.18 -15.20 10.49
CA THR A 56 -27.08 -15.60 11.57
C THR A 56 -27.77 -14.35 12.13
N LYS A 57 -29.11 -14.38 12.22
CA LYS A 57 -29.93 -13.26 12.70
C LYS A 57 -29.85 -13.03 14.22
N GLU A 58 -29.19 -13.91 14.96
CA GLU A 58 -29.14 -13.86 16.43
C GLU A 58 -27.87 -13.14 16.92
N LYS A 59 -28.07 -12.16 17.82
CA LYS A 59 -26.99 -11.48 18.56
C LYS A 59 -26.32 -12.50 19.47
N ILE A 60 -25.07 -12.85 19.18
CA ILE A 60 -24.27 -13.67 20.08
C ILE A 60 -23.73 -12.82 21.25
N ASN A 61 -23.44 -13.44 22.40
CA ASN A 61 -22.92 -12.71 23.55
C ASN A 61 -21.53 -12.10 23.27
N ALA A 62 -21.21 -11.00 23.98
CA ALA A 62 -19.99 -10.22 23.77
C ALA A 62 -18.71 -11.05 23.94
N GLU A 63 -18.66 -11.95 24.93
CA GLU A 63 -17.50 -12.81 25.16
C GLU A 63 -17.21 -13.76 23.98
N THR A 64 -18.26 -14.30 23.38
CA THR A 64 -18.14 -15.19 22.21
C THR A 64 -17.72 -14.40 20.98
N ALA A 65 -18.29 -13.20 20.77
CA ALA A 65 -17.91 -12.32 19.67
C ALA A 65 -16.44 -11.89 19.78
N TYR A 66 -16.02 -11.46 20.96
CA TYR A 66 -14.62 -11.13 21.24
C TYR A 66 -13.68 -12.32 20.98
N LYS A 67 -14.02 -13.51 21.48
CA LYS A 67 -13.18 -14.70 21.29
C LYS A 67 -13.03 -15.08 19.81
N LEU A 68 -14.14 -15.15 19.08
CA LEU A 68 -14.11 -15.45 17.65
C LEU A 68 -13.35 -14.37 16.85
N GLY A 69 -13.49 -13.12 17.28
CA GLY A 69 -12.73 -11.99 16.76
C GLY A 69 -11.24 -12.12 16.98
N PHE A 70 -10.82 -12.43 18.21
CA PHE A 70 -9.43 -12.66 18.55
C PHE A 70 -8.81 -13.81 17.75
N ASP A 71 -9.55 -14.92 17.60
CA ASP A 71 -9.13 -16.05 16.77
C ASP A 71 -8.98 -15.63 15.29
N ALA A 72 -9.89 -14.78 14.78
CA ALA A 72 -9.83 -14.24 13.42
C ALA A 72 -8.61 -13.31 13.21
N VAL A 73 -8.35 -12.38 14.14
CA VAL A 73 -7.17 -11.51 14.12
C VAL A 73 -5.89 -12.35 14.11
N THR A 74 -5.81 -13.35 15.00
CA THR A 74 -4.65 -14.23 15.08
C THR A 74 -4.44 -15.00 13.78
N ALA A 75 -5.51 -15.54 13.18
CA ALA A 75 -5.44 -16.20 11.88
C ALA A 75 -5.01 -15.25 10.75
N LYS A 76 -5.47 -13.98 10.76
CA LYS A 76 -5.01 -12.96 9.81
C LYS A 76 -3.53 -12.68 9.95
N VAL A 77 -2.97 -12.62 11.17
CA VAL A 77 -1.53 -12.42 11.38
C VAL A 77 -0.73 -13.55 10.73
N TYR A 78 -1.13 -14.80 10.95
CA TYR A 78 -0.46 -15.95 10.33
C TYR A 78 -0.53 -15.90 8.80
N LYS A 79 -1.71 -15.67 8.24
CA LYS A 79 -1.89 -15.55 6.78
C LYS A 79 -1.08 -14.39 6.19
N THR A 80 -1.04 -13.25 6.88
CA THR A 80 -0.28 -12.07 6.47
C THR A 80 1.22 -12.36 6.49
N LYS A 81 1.70 -13.14 7.47
CA LYS A 81 3.08 -13.60 7.54
C LYS A 81 3.44 -14.58 6.42
N GLU A 82 2.55 -15.53 6.12
CA GLU A 82 2.72 -16.44 4.97
C GLU A 82 2.79 -15.66 3.65
N PHE A 83 1.88 -14.70 3.45
CA PHE A 83 1.88 -13.80 2.30
C PHE A 83 3.17 -12.99 2.20
N TYR A 84 3.64 -12.43 3.32
CA TYR A 84 4.93 -11.72 3.39
C TYR A 84 6.11 -12.61 2.98
N ASN A 85 6.18 -13.84 3.49
CA ASN A 85 7.26 -14.76 3.14
C ASN A 85 7.26 -15.09 1.64
N ALA A 86 6.08 -15.29 1.03
CA ALA A 86 5.97 -15.50 -0.41
C ALA A 86 6.39 -14.26 -1.22
N LEU A 87 6.06 -13.06 -0.73
CA LEU A 87 6.49 -11.79 -1.34
C LEU A 87 8.02 -11.64 -1.37
N LEU A 88 8.71 -12.10 -0.31
CA LEU A 88 10.17 -11.99 -0.20
C LEU A 88 10.95 -12.78 -1.24
N GLU A 89 10.40 -13.90 -1.76
CA GLU A 89 11.12 -14.79 -2.70
C GLU A 89 11.60 -14.06 -3.95
N GLU A 90 10.83 -13.06 -4.38
CA GLU A 90 11.08 -12.29 -5.59
C GLU A 90 11.19 -10.79 -5.30
N PHE A 91 11.44 -10.41 -4.05
CA PHE A 91 11.51 -9.01 -3.65
C PHE A 91 12.79 -8.34 -4.16
N LYS A 92 12.64 -7.09 -4.62
CA LYS A 92 13.75 -6.20 -4.97
C LYS A 92 13.49 -4.80 -4.42
N ASP A 93 14.50 -4.20 -3.80
CA ASP A 93 14.41 -2.84 -3.27
C ASP A 93 14.89 -1.76 -4.26
N TYR A 94 15.54 -2.13 -5.37
CA TYR A 94 16.07 -1.22 -6.39
C TYR A 94 17.01 -0.13 -5.83
N GLY A 95 17.69 -0.41 -4.72
CA GLY A 95 18.55 0.52 -4.00
C GLY A 95 17.78 1.53 -3.14
N CYS A 96 16.45 1.50 -3.11
CA CYS A 96 15.63 2.39 -2.28
C CYS A 96 15.66 1.92 -0.83
N ARG A 97 16.35 2.68 0.02
CA ARG A 97 16.49 2.37 1.44
C ARG A 97 15.16 2.33 2.18
N ASN A 98 14.26 3.27 1.95
CA ASN A 98 12.97 3.30 2.65
C ASN A 98 12.15 2.03 2.39
N LEU A 99 12.14 1.55 1.13
CA LEU A 99 11.48 0.30 0.76
C LEU A 99 12.16 -0.90 1.43
N ARG A 100 13.50 -0.96 1.35
CA ARG A 100 14.29 -2.03 1.95
C ARG A 100 14.10 -2.11 3.46
N ASP A 101 14.30 -1.00 4.17
CA ASP A 101 14.25 -0.95 5.63
C ASP A 101 12.82 -1.25 6.10
N THR A 102 11.78 -0.72 5.43
CA THR A 102 10.37 -1.04 5.77
C THR A 102 10.05 -2.52 5.57
N VAL A 103 10.42 -3.11 4.43
CA VAL A 103 10.04 -4.48 4.08
C VAL A 103 10.94 -5.51 4.77
N LEU A 104 12.26 -5.32 4.80
CA LEU A 104 13.21 -6.31 5.32
C LEU A 104 13.51 -6.18 6.81
N GLU A 105 13.28 -5.01 7.43
CA GLU A 105 13.54 -4.80 8.86
C GLU A 105 12.23 -4.52 9.63
N GLY A 106 11.40 -3.63 9.09
CA GLY A 106 10.10 -3.26 9.67
C GLY A 106 9.14 -4.45 9.74
N MET A 107 8.85 -5.12 8.63
CA MET A 107 7.88 -6.23 8.60
C MET A 107 8.26 -7.40 9.53
N PRO A 108 9.51 -7.88 9.58
CA PRO A 108 9.89 -8.90 10.56
C PRO A 108 9.70 -8.42 12.00
N SER A 109 10.01 -7.15 12.29
CA SER A 109 9.79 -6.56 13.62
C SER A 109 8.31 -6.53 13.97
N PHE A 110 7.43 -6.21 13.01
CA PHE A 110 5.98 -6.31 13.20
C PHE A 110 5.57 -7.72 13.63
N PHE A 111 5.95 -8.74 12.86
CA PHE A 111 5.56 -10.12 13.19
C PHE A 111 6.18 -10.67 14.48
N LEU A 112 7.24 -10.04 14.99
CA LEU A 112 7.88 -10.39 16.25
C LEU A 112 7.20 -9.74 17.46
N TRP A 113 6.82 -8.46 17.34
CA TRP A 113 6.38 -7.64 18.47
C TRP A 113 4.88 -7.33 18.50
N TYR A 114 4.16 -7.57 17.40
CA TYR A 114 2.72 -7.33 17.32
C TYR A 114 1.97 -8.20 18.34
N ASP A 115 1.11 -7.57 19.13
CA ASP A 115 0.35 -8.21 20.20
C ASP A 115 -1.14 -8.26 19.84
N PRO A 116 -1.62 -9.36 19.24
CA PRO A 116 -3.03 -9.48 18.86
C PRO A 116 -3.98 -9.56 20.08
N LYS A 117 -3.46 -9.72 21.31
CA LYS A 117 -4.27 -9.92 22.51
C LYS A 117 -4.52 -8.63 23.26
N PHE A 118 -3.48 -7.82 23.43
CA PHE A 118 -3.57 -6.60 24.25
C PHE A 118 -3.53 -5.31 23.44
N LYS A 119 -3.00 -5.36 22.21
CA LYS A 119 -2.89 -4.20 21.32
C LYS A 119 -3.15 -4.55 19.84
N PRO A 120 -4.22 -5.30 19.49
CA PRO A 120 -4.48 -5.66 18.09
C PRO A 120 -4.75 -4.46 17.18
N GLN A 121 -5.10 -3.29 17.72
CA GLN A 121 -5.25 -2.05 16.97
C GLN A 121 -3.90 -1.40 16.57
N ASP A 122 -2.80 -1.77 17.22
CA ASP A 122 -1.50 -1.13 17.05
C ASP A 122 -0.67 -1.85 15.99
N HIS A 123 -0.44 -1.22 14.84
CA HIS A 123 0.37 -1.80 13.78
C HIS A 123 1.88 -1.54 13.95
N ILE A 124 2.31 -0.80 14.98
CA ILE A 124 3.69 -0.63 15.47
C ILE A 124 4.76 -0.17 14.44
N LEU A 125 4.39 0.09 13.19
CA LEU A 125 5.28 0.49 12.10
C LEU A 125 4.87 1.84 11.52
N THR A 126 5.86 2.65 11.16
CA THR A 126 5.64 3.95 10.51
C THR A 126 5.36 3.84 9.02
N LEU A 127 5.70 2.69 8.40
CA LEU A 127 5.54 2.43 6.96
C LEU A 127 6.20 3.52 6.10
N ASP A 128 7.51 3.69 6.27
CA ASP A 128 8.26 4.83 5.73
C ASP A 128 8.33 4.88 4.18
N TYR A 129 8.08 3.76 3.50
CA TYR A 129 7.88 3.75 2.06
C TYR A 129 6.39 3.90 1.71
N PRO A 130 5.99 4.95 0.96
CA PRO A 130 4.60 5.18 0.63
C PRO A 130 4.12 4.24 -0.48
N THR A 131 2.94 3.66 -0.31
CA THR A 131 2.23 2.94 -1.38
C THR A 131 1.41 3.91 -2.23
N LEU A 132 1.19 3.60 -3.51
CA LEU A 132 0.40 4.46 -4.41
C LEU A 132 -1.05 4.63 -3.97
N ARG A 133 -1.56 3.63 -3.24
CA ARG A 133 -2.83 3.71 -2.53
C ARG A 133 -2.53 3.69 -1.04
N PRO A 134 -2.83 4.77 -0.31
CA PRO A 134 -2.52 4.83 1.11
C PRO A 134 -3.41 3.83 1.87
N VAL A 135 -2.87 3.29 2.97
CA VAL A 135 -3.51 2.33 3.87
C VAL A 135 -4.55 3.01 4.79
N ASN A 136 -5.12 4.14 4.34
CA ASN A 136 -5.90 5.04 5.17
C ASN A 136 -7.02 4.31 5.91
N GLU A 137 -7.23 4.69 7.17
CA GLU A 137 -8.30 4.20 8.07
C GLU A 137 -8.14 2.76 8.59
N LEU A 138 -7.19 1.98 8.07
CA LEU A 138 -6.88 0.65 8.60
C LEU A 138 -5.89 0.72 9.76
N CYS A 139 -5.95 -0.28 10.64
CA CYS A 139 -5.01 -0.42 11.75
C CYS A 139 -4.73 -1.90 12.07
N GLY A 140 -3.75 -2.14 12.95
CA GLY A 140 -3.31 -3.49 13.28
C GLY A 140 -2.86 -4.31 12.07
N VAL A 141 -3.21 -5.61 12.09
CA VAL A 141 -2.85 -6.55 11.03
C VAL A 141 -3.48 -6.22 9.68
N ASP A 142 -4.67 -5.60 9.63
CA ASP A 142 -5.31 -5.24 8.36
C ASP A 142 -4.53 -4.16 7.61
N ALA A 143 -3.96 -3.20 8.33
CA ALA A 143 -3.09 -2.19 7.74
C ALA A 143 -1.85 -2.84 7.11
N ILE A 144 -1.20 -3.74 7.85
CA ILE A 144 -0.02 -4.46 7.35
C ILE A 144 -0.35 -5.34 6.15
N TYR A 145 -1.48 -6.05 6.19
CA TYR A 145 -1.91 -6.89 5.07
C TYR A 145 -2.18 -6.04 3.82
N ASN A 146 -2.93 -4.94 3.94
CA ASN A 146 -3.21 -4.06 2.81
C ASN A 146 -1.95 -3.39 2.25
N TYR A 147 -1.04 -2.97 3.13
CA TYR A 147 0.27 -2.46 2.74
C TYR A 147 1.05 -3.50 1.92
N LEU A 148 1.15 -4.75 2.40
CA LEU A 148 1.87 -5.81 1.71
C LEU A 148 1.21 -6.17 0.36
N GLN A 149 -0.12 -6.11 0.24
CA GLN A 149 -0.80 -6.31 -1.03
C GLN A 149 -0.40 -5.22 -2.04
N ALA A 150 -0.35 -3.95 -1.61
CA ALA A 150 0.13 -2.86 -2.46
C ALA A 150 1.59 -3.08 -2.88
N ILE A 151 2.49 -3.43 -1.94
CA ILE A 151 3.89 -3.75 -2.26
C ILE A 151 3.99 -4.93 -3.23
N LYS A 152 3.13 -5.96 -3.12
CA LYS A 152 3.13 -7.08 -4.05
C LYS A 152 2.82 -6.64 -5.47
N ILE A 153 1.74 -5.88 -5.65
CA ILE A 153 1.31 -5.36 -6.96
C ILE A 153 2.40 -4.47 -7.56
N GLU A 154 2.98 -3.57 -6.77
CA GLU A 154 4.07 -2.69 -7.21
C GLU A 154 5.33 -3.49 -7.58
N ASN A 155 5.72 -4.47 -6.76
CA ASN A 155 6.86 -5.33 -7.02
C ASN A 155 6.68 -6.13 -8.31
N ASP A 156 5.50 -6.72 -8.53
CA ASP A 156 5.20 -7.48 -9.75
C ASP A 156 5.22 -6.60 -11.00
N PHE A 157 4.72 -5.37 -10.91
CA PHE A 157 4.85 -4.37 -11.98
C PHE A 157 6.33 -4.06 -12.27
N LEU A 158 7.11 -3.76 -11.23
CA LEU A 158 8.52 -3.36 -11.38
C LEU A 158 9.42 -4.50 -11.92
N LYS A 159 9.10 -5.76 -11.63
CA LYS A 159 9.84 -6.93 -12.14
C LYS A 159 9.84 -7.04 -13.66
N ALA A 160 8.88 -6.44 -14.35
CA ALA A 160 8.85 -6.42 -15.81
C ALA A 160 9.97 -5.57 -16.42
N PHE A 161 10.71 -4.81 -15.60
CA PHE A 161 11.77 -3.90 -16.02
C PHE A 161 13.14 -4.38 -15.55
N ASP A 162 14.17 -4.05 -16.33
CA ASP A 162 15.55 -4.29 -15.94
C ASP A 162 15.91 -3.45 -14.71
N THR A 163 16.55 -4.08 -13.72
CA THR A 163 16.88 -3.43 -12.45
C THR A 163 17.79 -2.22 -12.65
N ALA A 164 18.78 -2.29 -13.56
CA ALA A 164 19.67 -1.16 -13.80
C ALA A 164 18.94 0.01 -14.47
N GLN A 165 17.94 -0.25 -15.33
CA GLN A 165 17.11 0.82 -15.91
C GLN A 165 16.24 1.51 -14.85
N VAL A 166 15.67 0.77 -13.90
CA VAL A 166 14.89 1.36 -12.79
C VAL A 166 15.79 2.20 -11.89
N GLU A 167 16.96 1.68 -11.51
CA GLU A 167 17.92 2.44 -10.68
C GLU A 167 18.41 3.72 -11.37
N GLN A 168 18.77 3.65 -12.66
CA GLN A 168 19.17 4.83 -13.44
C GLN A 168 18.04 5.86 -13.55
N LEU A 169 16.78 5.42 -13.62
CA LEU A 169 15.65 6.35 -13.57
C LEU A 169 15.59 7.03 -12.20
N LEU A 170 15.67 6.27 -11.11
CA LEU A 170 15.61 6.81 -9.76
C LEU A 170 16.75 7.79 -9.46
N GLU A 171 17.98 7.53 -9.95
CA GLU A 171 19.11 8.47 -9.87
C GLU A 171 18.82 9.81 -10.54
N ARG A 172 18.06 9.80 -11.66
CA ARG A 172 17.64 11.03 -12.34
C ARG A 172 16.48 11.73 -11.62
N VAL A 173 15.56 10.98 -11.03
CA VAL A 173 14.47 11.54 -10.21
C VAL A 173 15.05 12.22 -8.98
N MET A 174 15.98 11.57 -8.30
CA MET A 174 16.62 12.06 -7.09
C MET A 174 18.04 11.47 -6.97
N PRO A 175 19.11 12.27 -7.14
CA PRO A 175 20.48 11.76 -7.09
C PRO A 175 20.85 10.99 -5.82
N ASP A 176 20.23 11.34 -4.69
CA ASP A 176 20.44 10.68 -3.39
C ASP A 176 19.30 9.71 -2.99
N TYR A 177 18.54 9.19 -3.96
CA TYR A 177 17.38 8.32 -3.69
C TYR A 177 17.71 7.09 -2.83
N ARG A 178 18.96 6.63 -2.87
CA ARG A 178 19.44 5.49 -2.07
C ARG A 178 19.47 5.79 -0.57
N ASN A 179 19.54 7.05 -0.17
CA ASN A 179 19.48 7.46 1.23
C ASN A 179 18.16 8.14 1.58
N LEU A 180 17.61 8.93 0.65
CA LEU A 180 16.43 9.74 0.86
C LEU A 180 15.53 9.63 -0.36
N TYR A 181 14.44 8.87 -0.27
CA TYR A 181 13.44 8.82 -1.34
C TYR A 181 12.04 8.75 -0.73
N TYR A 182 11.31 9.87 -0.83
CA TYR A 182 10.01 10.04 -0.19
C TYR A 182 8.82 9.65 -1.06
N ASP A 183 9.08 9.17 -2.28
CA ASP A 183 8.05 8.85 -3.25
C ASP A 183 8.02 7.34 -3.50
N ASN A 184 7.10 6.91 -4.36
CA ASN A 184 6.93 5.54 -4.76
C ASN A 184 7.75 5.24 -6.03
N ILE A 185 8.41 4.08 -6.10
CA ILE A 185 9.23 3.70 -7.26
C ILE A 185 8.33 3.44 -8.48
N ALA A 186 7.20 2.74 -8.28
CA ALA A 186 6.27 2.41 -9.34
C ALA A 186 5.60 3.66 -9.94
N TYR A 187 5.42 4.73 -9.16
CA TYR A 187 4.98 6.04 -9.68
C TYR A 187 5.93 6.55 -10.78
N ALA A 188 7.21 6.71 -10.47
CA ALA A 188 8.19 7.25 -11.40
C ALA A 188 8.33 6.37 -12.66
N VAL A 189 8.38 5.05 -12.47
CA VAL A 189 8.46 4.08 -13.56
C VAL A 189 7.24 4.16 -14.46
N LEU A 190 6.02 4.18 -13.91
CA LEU A 190 4.80 4.21 -14.71
C LEU A 190 4.64 5.54 -15.48
N LEU A 191 5.00 6.68 -14.87
CA LEU A 191 5.02 7.96 -15.59
C LEU A 191 5.96 7.88 -16.81
N MET A 192 7.16 7.34 -16.63
CA MET A 192 8.13 7.16 -17.73
C MET A 192 7.60 6.20 -18.82
N VAL A 193 6.90 5.14 -18.43
CA VAL A 193 6.23 4.21 -19.36
C VAL A 193 5.19 4.95 -20.20
N VAL A 194 4.33 5.77 -19.60
CA VAL A 194 3.33 6.58 -20.33
C VAL A 194 4.00 7.46 -21.37
N GLY A 195 5.10 8.13 -21.00
CA GLY A 195 5.88 8.94 -21.94
C GLY A 195 6.49 8.13 -23.08
N CYS A 196 7.06 6.95 -22.78
CA CYS A 196 7.59 6.03 -23.79
C CYS A 196 6.51 5.58 -24.78
N ILE A 197 5.32 5.21 -24.29
CA ILE A 197 4.21 4.79 -25.15
C ILE A 197 3.75 5.97 -26.04
N ALA A 198 3.59 7.17 -25.48
CA ALA A 198 3.22 8.37 -26.23
C ALA A 198 4.25 8.72 -27.33
N ALA A 199 5.54 8.51 -27.04
CA ALA A 199 6.64 8.68 -28.00
C ALA A 199 6.86 7.47 -28.94
N ARG A 200 6.04 6.42 -28.83
CA ARG A 200 6.16 5.14 -29.57
C ARG A 200 7.53 4.48 -29.40
N LYS A 201 8.06 4.50 -28.17
CA LYS A 201 9.32 3.87 -27.79
C LYS A 201 9.09 2.62 -26.95
N PRO A 202 10.06 1.68 -26.93
CA PRO A 202 10.01 0.54 -26.03
C PRO A 202 9.93 0.98 -24.57
N VAL A 203 8.92 0.48 -23.84
CA VAL A 203 8.67 0.86 -22.45
C VAL A 203 9.77 0.43 -21.48
N GLY A 204 10.45 -0.69 -21.76
CA GLY A 204 11.55 -1.20 -20.94
C GLY A 204 12.81 -0.31 -20.93
N ARG A 205 12.91 0.67 -21.84
CA ARG A 205 14.03 1.62 -21.89
C ARG A 205 14.02 2.60 -20.71
N LEU A 206 12.85 2.90 -20.16
CA LEU A 206 12.66 3.88 -19.08
C LEU A 206 13.45 5.19 -19.28
N PHE A 207 13.50 5.68 -20.52
CA PHE A 207 14.23 6.91 -20.88
C PHE A 207 13.66 7.55 -22.14
N LEU A 208 13.59 8.88 -22.12
CA LEU A 208 13.17 9.72 -23.23
C LEU A 208 14.29 10.70 -23.57
N SER A 209 14.60 10.84 -24.86
CA SER A 209 15.45 11.91 -25.37
C SER A 209 14.64 13.16 -25.67
N GLU A 210 15.30 14.28 -25.94
CA GLU A 210 14.65 15.54 -26.38
C GLU A 210 13.72 15.35 -27.59
N GLY A 211 14.16 14.55 -28.58
CA GLY A 211 13.32 14.21 -29.73
C GLY A 211 12.09 13.37 -29.36
N ASP A 212 12.19 12.55 -28.32
CA ASP A 212 11.06 11.76 -27.82
C ASP A 212 10.06 12.66 -27.09
N LEU A 213 10.53 13.67 -26.36
CA LEU A 213 9.67 14.67 -25.71
C LEU A 213 8.88 15.50 -26.72
N MET A 214 9.44 15.79 -27.90
CA MET A 214 8.67 16.42 -28.99
C MET A 214 7.49 15.54 -29.43
N ALA A 215 7.69 14.23 -29.50
CA ALA A 215 6.62 13.29 -29.82
C ALA A 215 5.56 13.23 -28.70
N VAL A 216 5.97 13.24 -27.42
CA VAL A 216 5.05 13.34 -26.27
C VAL A 216 4.24 14.64 -26.34
N LYS A 217 4.90 15.79 -26.56
CA LYS A 217 4.26 17.11 -26.69
C LYS A 217 3.22 17.12 -27.80
N GLN A 218 3.53 16.49 -28.94
CA GLN A 218 2.62 16.39 -30.07
C GLN A 218 1.44 15.43 -29.82
N PHE A 219 1.65 14.36 -29.04
CA PHE A 219 0.60 13.38 -28.71
C PHE A 219 -0.50 13.98 -27.82
N PHE A 220 -0.12 14.85 -26.88
CA PHE A 220 -1.01 15.54 -25.93
C PHE A 220 -1.37 16.97 -26.35
N LYS A 221 -1.04 17.36 -27.58
CA LYS A 221 -1.24 18.72 -28.06
C LYS A 221 -2.74 19.07 -28.07
N ASP A 222 -3.07 20.24 -27.53
CA ASP A 222 -4.43 20.80 -27.47
C ASP A 222 -5.43 19.94 -26.65
N ASP A 223 -4.96 18.95 -25.90
CA ASP A 223 -5.83 18.15 -25.02
C ASP A 223 -6.25 18.95 -23.78
N SER A 224 -7.51 18.76 -23.37
CA SER A 224 -7.94 19.05 -22.01
C SER A 224 -7.41 18.01 -21.02
N GLU A 225 -7.40 18.33 -19.72
CA GLU A 225 -7.05 17.35 -18.67
C GLU A 225 -7.88 16.06 -18.77
N GLU A 226 -9.19 16.17 -19.00
CA GLU A 226 -10.07 15.02 -19.17
C GLU A 226 -9.71 14.16 -20.41
N THR A 227 -9.34 14.81 -21.52
CA THR A 227 -8.95 14.10 -22.75
C THR A 227 -7.61 13.40 -22.56
N ALA A 228 -6.65 14.08 -21.93
CA ALA A 228 -5.34 13.51 -21.62
C ALA A 228 -5.45 12.35 -20.62
N GLU A 229 -6.29 12.47 -19.58
CA GLU A 229 -6.57 11.38 -18.63
C GLU A 229 -7.14 10.15 -19.34
N LYS A 230 -8.15 10.33 -20.21
CA LYS A 230 -8.73 9.22 -21.00
C LYS A 230 -7.70 8.55 -21.89
N LYS A 231 -6.84 9.33 -22.55
CA LYS A 231 -5.73 8.79 -23.35
C LYS A 231 -4.78 7.97 -22.48
N ILE A 232 -4.32 8.53 -21.36
CA ILE A 232 -3.39 7.84 -20.44
C ILE A 232 -4.01 6.55 -19.93
N ASN A 233 -5.24 6.58 -19.42
CA ASN A 233 -5.92 5.38 -18.94
C ASN A 233 -6.05 4.32 -20.04
N SER A 234 -6.39 4.71 -21.28
CA SER A 234 -6.40 3.77 -22.40
C SER A 234 -5.03 3.18 -22.70
N LEU A 235 -3.94 3.96 -22.62
CA LEU A 235 -2.58 3.44 -22.79
C LEU A 235 -2.22 2.43 -21.69
N LEU A 236 -2.62 2.73 -20.45
CA LEU A 236 -2.37 1.87 -19.29
C LEU A 236 -3.15 0.56 -19.40
N THR A 237 -4.45 0.60 -19.71
CA THR A 237 -5.29 -0.58 -19.95
C THR A 237 -4.66 -1.48 -21.02
N ASP A 238 -4.31 -0.90 -22.17
CA ASP A 238 -3.66 -1.63 -23.28
C ASP A 238 -2.35 -2.30 -22.85
N MET A 239 -1.54 -1.60 -22.06
CA MET A 239 -0.24 -2.08 -21.59
C MET A 239 -0.40 -3.22 -20.58
N PHE A 240 -1.25 -3.05 -19.57
CA PHE A 240 -1.49 -4.08 -18.55
C PHE A 240 -2.07 -5.36 -19.16
N GLN A 241 -3.03 -5.25 -20.08
CA GLN A 241 -3.61 -6.40 -20.77
C GLN A 241 -2.58 -7.15 -21.63
N LYS A 242 -1.71 -6.43 -22.35
CA LYS A 242 -0.73 -7.05 -23.26
C LYS A 242 0.47 -7.66 -22.55
N VAL A 243 0.92 -7.05 -21.45
CA VAL A 243 2.18 -7.41 -20.78
C VAL A 243 1.95 -8.37 -19.61
N PHE A 244 0.93 -8.12 -18.79
CA PHE A 244 0.75 -8.83 -17.53
C PHE A 244 -0.36 -9.89 -17.61
N GLY A 245 -1.34 -9.73 -18.50
CA GLY A 245 -2.42 -10.72 -18.69
C GLY A 245 -3.22 -11.01 -17.41
N ASP A 246 -3.15 -10.10 -16.45
CA ASP A 246 -3.75 -10.21 -15.12
C ASP A 246 -5.28 -9.98 -15.20
N ASP A 247 -6.02 -10.45 -14.19
CA ASP A 247 -7.47 -10.30 -14.02
C ASP A 247 -7.89 -8.84 -13.72
N GLY A 248 -7.08 -7.87 -14.15
CA GLY A 248 -7.29 -6.44 -13.98
C GLY A 248 -7.01 -5.92 -12.57
N GLU A 249 -6.27 -6.66 -11.72
CA GLU A 249 -5.87 -6.18 -10.41
C GLU A 249 -4.86 -5.03 -10.53
N MET A 250 -3.80 -5.20 -11.32
CA MET A 250 -2.83 -4.14 -11.56
C MET A 250 -3.48 -2.90 -12.18
N GLU A 251 -4.30 -3.07 -13.22
CA GLU A 251 -5.01 -1.97 -13.86
C GLU A 251 -5.85 -1.18 -12.85
N ARG A 252 -6.64 -1.89 -12.02
CA ARG A 252 -7.43 -1.25 -10.98
C ARG A 252 -6.55 -0.52 -9.98
N TYR A 253 -5.39 -1.07 -9.59
CA TYR A 253 -4.47 -0.45 -8.64
C TYR A 253 -3.87 0.85 -9.17
N PHE A 254 -3.44 0.90 -10.43
CA PHE A 254 -2.74 2.06 -11.02
C PHE A 254 -3.67 3.09 -11.68
N SER A 255 -4.93 2.75 -11.97
CA SER A 255 -5.85 3.60 -12.75
C SER A 255 -6.11 4.99 -12.17
N HIS A 256 -5.96 5.20 -10.86
CA HIS A 256 -6.17 6.52 -10.24
C HIS A 256 -5.08 7.54 -10.61
N LEU A 257 -3.92 7.09 -11.10
CA LEU A 257 -2.81 7.95 -11.48
C LEU A 257 -3.01 8.66 -12.82
N GLY A 258 -3.97 8.23 -13.65
CA GLY A 258 -4.19 8.80 -14.97
C GLY A 258 -4.45 10.30 -14.94
N ARG A 259 -5.27 10.77 -14.00
CA ARG A 259 -5.59 12.19 -13.82
C ARG A 259 -4.37 13.00 -13.38
N GLU A 260 -3.59 12.45 -12.46
CA GLU A 260 -2.39 13.12 -11.94
C GLU A 260 -1.32 13.24 -13.03
N TYR A 261 -1.06 12.16 -13.78
CA TYR A 261 -0.15 12.18 -14.92
C TYR A 261 -0.61 13.12 -16.02
N ALA A 262 -1.90 13.17 -16.34
CA ALA A 262 -2.45 14.13 -17.30
C ALA A 262 -2.12 15.56 -16.87
N THR A 263 -2.38 15.90 -15.62
CA THR A 263 -2.08 17.22 -15.05
C THR A 263 -0.59 17.54 -15.16
N ARG A 264 0.27 16.60 -14.75
CA ARG A 264 1.73 16.78 -14.73
C ARG A 264 2.33 16.92 -16.12
N ILE A 265 1.86 16.14 -17.09
CA ILE A 265 2.30 16.21 -18.50
C ILE A 265 1.82 17.50 -19.16
N LEU A 266 0.54 17.86 -19.01
CA LEU A 266 0.00 19.08 -19.61
C LEU A 266 0.62 20.35 -19.03
N ASN A 267 0.89 20.39 -17.72
CA ASN A 267 1.65 21.48 -17.11
C ASN A 267 3.09 21.54 -17.66
N GLY A 268 3.74 20.39 -17.80
CA GLY A 268 5.06 20.30 -18.44
C GLY A 268 5.07 20.84 -19.87
N ILE A 269 4.01 20.59 -20.65
CA ILE A 269 3.86 21.13 -22.01
C ILE A 269 3.63 22.65 -21.98
N ARG A 270 2.73 23.12 -21.11
CA ARG A 270 2.32 24.53 -21.02
C ARG A 270 3.48 25.45 -20.60
N HIS A 271 4.35 24.96 -19.73
CA HIS A 271 5.45 25.72 -19.16
C HIS A 271 6.82 25.35 -19.76
N ASP A 272 6.84 24.56 -20.83
CA ASP A 272 8.06 24.07 -21.50
C ASP A 272 9.05 23.36 -20.56
N SER A 273 8.51 22.68 -19.55
CA SER A 273 9.24 21.97 -18.51
C SER A 273 9.07 20.44 -18.62
N LEU A 274 8.70 19.94 -19.79
CA LEU A 274 8.63 18.50 -20.07
C LEU A 274 9.92 17.74 -19.75
N PRO A 275 11.14 18.27 -20.02
CA PRO A 275 12.37 17.62 -19.60
C PRO A 275 12.42 17.35 -18.09
N ALA A 276 11.97 18.30 -17.26
CA ALA A 276 11.88 18.12 -15.81
C ALA A 276 10.77 17.13 -15.43
N THR A 277 9.61 17.16 -16.10
CA THR A 277 8.52 16.20 -15.85
C THR A 277 8.96 14.75 -16.04
N PHE A 278 9.81 14.49 -17.03
CA PHE A 278 10.32 13.15 -17.36
C PHE A 278 11.79 12.94 -16.94
N TYR A 279 12.32 13.78 -16.05
CA TYR A 279 13.64 13.59 -15.43
C TYR A 279 14.78 13.42 -16.44
N LEU A 280 14.83 14.26 -17.48
CA LEU A 280 15.98 14.33 -18.36
C LEU A 280 17.17 14.96 -17.62
N PRO A 281 18.41 14.49 -17.84
CA PRO A 281 19.59 15.11 -17.27
C PRO A 281 19.72 16.56 -17.75
N GLU A 282 19.96 17.50 -16.84
CA GLU A 282 20.40 18.85 -17.21
C GLU A 282 21.85 18.76 -17.75
N PHE A 283 22.08 19.33 -18.94
CA PHE A 283 23.40 19.38 -19.59
C PHE A 283 24.20 20.62 -19.15
#